data_AF-A0A369CEJ0-F1
#
_entry.id   AF-A0A369CEJ0-F1
#
_cell.length_a   1.000
_cell.length_b   1.000
_cell.length_c   1.000
_cell.angle_alpha   90.00
_cell.angle_beta   90.00
_cell.angle_gamma   90.00
#
_symmetry.space_group_name_H-M   'P 1'
#
loop_
_entity.id
_entity.type
_entity.pdbx_description
1 polymer ?
#
loop_
_entity_poly.entity_id
_entity_poly.type
_entity_poly.pdbx_seq_one_letter_code
_entity_poly.pdbx_strand_id
1 'polypeptide(L)'
;MALKIIESCVNCWACEPLCPSQAIFEAHPHFLIDARKCTECEGDFSDPQCASICPIEGAILDAAGLALNPPGSLTGIPPSRLAEAMVEIQAR
;
A
#
# COMPACT_ATOMS: atom_id res chain seq x y z
N MET A 1 12.91 -6.79 6.63
CA MET A 1 12.49 -7.33 5.31
C MET A 1 12.37 -6.10 4.42
N ALA A 2 11.59 -6.06 3.34
CA ALA A 2 11.40 -4.82 2.58
C ALA A 2 10.06 -4.80 1.86
N LEU A 3 9.46 -3.61 1.79
CA LEU A 3 8.26 -3.36 0.99
C LEU A 3 8.64 -3.19 -0.49
N LYS A 4 7.65 -3.39 -1.37
CA LYS A 4 7.82 -3.26 -2.82
C LYS A 4 6.66 -2.49 -3.46
N ILE A 5 6.96 -1.51 -4.31
CA ILE A 5 5.98 -0.89 -5.20
C ILE A 5 5.93 -1.67 -6.52
N ILE A 6 4.72 -1.95 -7.03
CA ILE A 6 4.49 -2.71 -8.28
C ILE A 6 3.77 -1.87 -9.35
N GLU A 7 3.48 -2.49 -10.49
CA GLU A 7 3.00 -1.84 -11.71
C GLU A 7 1.64 -1.14 -11.62
N SER A 8 0.85 -1.39 -10.56
CA SER A 8 -0.38 -0.65 -10.30
C SER A 8 -0.12 0.77 -9.75
N CYS A 9 1.13 1.13 -9.44
CA CYS A 9 1.50 2.50 -9.08
C CYS A 9 1.17 3.50 -10.19
N VAL A 10 0.55 4.63 -9.81
CA VAL A 10 0.10 5.69 -10.74
C VAL A 10 1.01 6.92 -10.76
N ASN A 11 2.23 6.84 -10.22
CA ASN A 11 3.21 7.94 -10.23
C ASN A 11 2.69 9.26 -9.64
N CYS A 12 1.96 9.19 -8.52
CA CYS A 12 1.35 10.36 -7.87
C CYS A 12 2.29 11.16 -6.94
N TRP A 13 3.56 10.75 -6.77
CA TRP A 13 4.58 11.42 -5.94
C TRP A 13 4.32 11.48 -4.43
N ALA A 14 3.17 10.99 -3.93
CA ALA A 14 2.78 11.20 -2.55
C ALA A 14 3.66 10.45 -1.52
N CYS A 15 4.18 9.26 -1.88
CA CYS A 15 4.89 8.39 -0.94
C CYS A 15 6.39 8.70 -0.78
N GLU A 16 7.03 9.25 -1.81
CA GLU A 16 8.47 9.57 -1.80
C GLU A 16 8.88 10.49 -0.63
N PRO A 17 8.24 11.66 -0.41
CA PRO A 17 8.66 12.57 0.66
C PRO A 17 8.35 12.05 2.07
N LEU A 18 7.55 10.99 2.21
CA LEU A 18 7.14 10.44 3.51
C LEU A 18 7.99 9.26 3.97
N CYS A 19 8.90 8.74 3.13
CA CYS A 19 9.75 7.61 3.51
C CYS A 19 10.90 8.07 4.44
N PRO A 20 10.91 7.69 5.73
CA PRO A 20 11.91 8.21 6.68
C PRO A 20 13.34 7.78 6.32
N SER A 21 13.50 6.58 5.76
CA SER A 21 14.78 6.04 5.31
C SER A 21 15.16 6.41 3.88
N GLN A 22 14.38 7.28 3.22
CA GLN A 22 14.61 7.72 1.83
C GLN A 22 14.84 6.53 0.87
N ALA A 23 14.04 5.47 1.06
CA ALA A 23 14.11 4.23 0.29
C ALA A 23 13.30 4.30 -1.00
N ILE A 24 12.31 5.19 -1.10
CA ILE A 24 11.48 5.37 -2.29
C ILE A 24 12.18 6.34 -3.25
N PHE A 25 12.17 6.00 -4.55
CA PHE A 25 12.75 6.83 -5.60
C PHE A 25 11.97 6.69 -6.91
N GLU A 26 11.99 7.75 -7.72
CA GLU A 26 11.42 7.75 -9.07
C GLU A 26 12.19 6.77 -9.98
N ALA A 27 11.44 5.94 -10.70
CA ALA A 27 11.97 5.04 -11.72
C ALA A 27 10.94 4.83 -12.84
N HIS A 28 11.34 4.17 -13.92
CA HIS A 28 10.46 3.82 -15.02
C HIS A 28 10.17 2.31 -15.01
N PRO A 29 8.91 1.86 -15.16
CA PRO A 29 7.72 2.66 -15.47
C PRO A 29 7.03 3.31 -14.24
N HIS A 30 7.46 2.97 -13.02
CA HIS A 30 6.88 3.51 -11.79
C HIS A 30 7.92 3.63 -10.66
N PHE A 31 7.55 4.29 -9.57
CA PHE A 31 8.36 4.38 -8.34
C PHE A 31 8.77 3.00 -7.82
N LEU A 32 9.97 2.92 -7.23
CA LEU A 32 10.52 1.70 -6.62
C LEU A 32 10.97 1.96 -5.18
N ILE A 33 11.17 0.88 -4.44
CA ILE A 33 11.74 0.88 -3.08
C ILE A 33 13.10 0.19 -3.12
N ASP A 34 14.16 0.85 -2.65
CA ASP A 34 15.45 0.21 -2.42
C ASP A 34 15.34 -0.68 -1.18
N ALA A 35 15.33 -1.99 -1.39
CA ALA A 35 15.20 -2.99 -0.34
C ALA A 35 16.30 -2.91 0.73
N ARG A 36 17.47 -2.32 0.42
CA ARG A 36 18.56 -2.15 1.38
C ARG A 36 18.36 -0.95 2.32
N LYS A 37 17.50 -0.01 1.92
CA LYS A 37 17.18 1.18 2.72
C LYS A 37 15.85 1.04 3.45
N CYS A 38 14.91 0.27 2.91
CA CYS A 38 13.59 0.11 3.50
C CYS A 38 13.68 -0.45 4.93
N THR A 39 13.19 0.33 5.89
CA THR A 39 13.09 -0.05 7.31
C THR A 39 11.69 -0.48 7.70
N GLU A 40 10.76 -0.55 6.73
CA GLU A 40 9.32 -0.77 7.00
C GLU A 40 8.73 0.29 7.95
N CYS A 41 9.41 1.44 8.09
CA CYS A 41 9.18 2.50 9.07
C CYS A 41 9.39 2.08 10.54
N GLU A 42 9.95 0.91 10.82
CA GLU A 42 10.26 0.46 12.18
C GLU A 42 11.18 1.45 12.89
N GLY A 43 10.79 1.88 14.09
CA GLY A 43 11.51 2.86 14.91
C GLY A 43 11.14 4.31 14.65
N ASP A 44 10.53 4.63 13.50
CA ASP A 44 10.08 5.99 13.16
C ASP A 44 8.56 6.15 13.29
N PHE A 45 7.79 5.15 12.85
CA PHE A 45 6.31 5.17 12.86
C PHE A 45 5.73 3.79 13.21
N SER A 46 4.46 3.75 13.62
CA SER A 46 3.73 2.49 13.84
C SER A 46 3.37 1.77 12.55
N ASP A 47 3.16 2.53 11.48
CA ASP A 47 2.64 2.03 10.20
C ASP A 47 3.53 2.51 9.04
N PRO A 48 3.65 1.73 7.95
CA PRO A 48 4.37 2.16 6.77
C PRO A 48 3.75 3.39 6.11
N GLN A 49 4.44 4.53 6.18
CA GLN A 49 3.90 5.81 5.71
C GLN A 49 3.57 5.81 4.21
N CYS A 50 4.32 5.04 3.42
CA CYS A 50 4.04 4.89 1.99
C CYS A 50 2.69 4.21 1.72
N ALA A 51 2.29 3.22 2.52
CA ALA A 51 1.00 2.56 2.40
C ALA A 51 -0.13 3.44 2.93
N SER A 52 0.11 4.17 4.02
CA SER A 52 -0.88 5.09 4.61
C SER A 52 -1.29 6.22 3.65
N ILE A 53 -0.41 6.65 2.75
CA ILE A 53 -0.71 7.70 1.76
C ILE A 53 -1.05 7.17 0.36
N CYS A 54 -0.80 5.88 0.09
CA CYS A 54 -0.98 5.34 -1.26
C CYS A 54 -2.48 5.31 -1.63
N PRO A 55 -2.89 5.97 -2.74
CA PRO A 55 -4.31 5.97 -3.13
C PRO A 55 -4.73 4.70 -3.88
N ILE A 56 -3.80 3.78 -4.15
CA ILE A 56 -4.04 2.58 -4.96
C ILE A 56 -3.89 1.33 -4.10
N GLU A 57 -5.00 0.63 -3.92
CA GLU A 57 -5.03 -0.70 -3.33
C GLU A 57 -4.17 -1.67 -4.16
N GLY A 58 -3.41 -2.53 -3.49
CA GLY A 58 -2.54 -3.51 -4.12
C GLY A 58 -1.23 -2.98 -4.68
N ALA A 59 -0.95 -1.67 -4.62
CA ALA A 59 0.25 -1.10 -5.21
C ALA A 59 1.53 -1.31 -4.39
N ILE A 60 1.40 -1.59 -3.10
CA ILE A 60 2.53 -1.82 -2.19
C ILE A 60 2.38 -3.21 -1.58
N LEU A 61 3.41 -4.03 -1.74
CA LEU A 61 3.48 -5.40 -1.24
C LEU A 61 4.49 -5.51 -0.10
N ASP A 62 4.23 -6.41 0.83
CA ASP A 62 5.20 -6.86 1.83
C ASP A 62 6.21 -7.84 1.21
N ALA A 63 7.12 -8.35 2.04
CA ALA A 63 8.14 -9.31 1.58
C ALA A 63 7.57 -10.70 1.22
N ALA A 64 6.34 -11.02 1.63
CA ALA A 64 5.63 -12.23 1.21
C ALA A 64 4.84 -12.00 -0.09
N GLY A 65 4.80 -10.78 -0.62
CA GLY A 65 4.04 -10.41 -1.80
C GLY A 65 2.56 -10.11 -1.52
N LEU A 66 2.17 -9.93 -0.26
CA LEU A 66 0.82 -9.57 0.14
C LEU A 66 0.65 -8.05 0.10
N ALA A 67 -0.49 -7.59 -0.39
CA ALA A 67 -0.81 -6.17 -0.46
C ALA A 67 -0.99 -5.56 0.94
N LEU A 68 -0.32 -4.43 1.20
CA LEU A 68 -0.49 -3.67 2.44
C LEU A 68 -1.89 -3.04 2.51
N ASN A 69 -2.42 -2.63 1.35
CA ASN A 69 -3.80 -2.17 1.19
C ASN A 69 -4.52 -3.14 0.22
N PRO A 70 -5.13 -4.25 0.69
CA PRO A 70 -5.88 -5.16 -0.17
C PRO A 70 -7.12 -4.49 -0.81
N PRO A 71 -7.67 -5.06 -1.89
CA PRO A 71 -8.90 -4.55 -2.49
C PRO A 71 -10.03 -4.35 -1.47
N GLY A 72 -10.62 -3.15 -1.46
CA GLY A 72 -11.67 -2.71 -0.54
C GLY A 72 -11.18 -2.12 0.79
N SER A 73 -9.90 -2.24 1.14
CA SER A 73 -9.38 -1.78 2.44
C SER A 73 -9.40 -0.27 2.63
N LEU A 74 -9.38 0.52 1.54
CA LEU A 74 -9.37 1.98 1.59
C LEU A 74 -10.77 2.61 1.50
N THR A 75 -11.82 1.79 1.36
CA THR A 75 -13.20 2.29 1.21
C THR A 75 -13.78 2.91 2.48
N GLY A 76 -13.18 2.63 3.64
CA GLY A 76 -13.73 3.01 4.95
C GLY A 76 -15.04 2.30 5.31
N ILE A 77 -15.44 1.28 4.54
CA ILE A 77 -16.64 0.49 4.81
C ILE A 77 -16.29 -0.57 5.87
N PRO A 78 -17.01 -0.62 7.01
CA PRO A 78 -16.81 -1.67 7.99
C PRO A 78 -17.00 -3.07 7.37
N PRO A 79 -16.19 -4.08 7.74
CA PRO A 79 -16.29 -5.44 7.17
C PRO A 79 -17.69 -6.06 7.29
N SER A 80 -18.42 -5.78 8.38
CA SER A 80 -19.79 -6.28 8.57
C SER A 80 -20.75 -5.75 7.51
N ARG A 81 -20.67 -4.45 7.17
CA ARG A 81 -21.53 -3.83 6.16
C ARG A 81 -21.23 -4.34 4.75
N LEU A 82 -19.94 -4.58 4.45
CA LEU A 82 -19.56 -5.19 3.19
C LEU A 82 -20.12 -6.61 3.08
N ALA A 83 -20.01 -7.42 4.14
CA ALA A 83 -20.54 -8.77 4.17
C ALA A 83 -22.07 -8.79 3.99
N GLU A 84 -22.80 -7.93 4.70
CA GLU A 84 -24.25 -7.76 4.55
C GLU A 84 -24.64 -7.43 3.10
N ALA A 85 -23.99 -6.43 2.49
CA ALA A 85 -24.26 -6.03 1.12
C ALA A 85 -23.95 -7.15 0.11
N MET A 86 -22.88 -7.93 0.32
CA MET A 86 -22.55 -9.07 -0.54
C MET A 86 -23.61 -10.16 -0.50
N VAL A 87 -24.16 -10.46 0.70
CA VAL A 87 -25.26 -11.41 0.86
C VAL A 87 -26.51 -10.92 0.10
N GLU A 88 -26.86 -9.63 0.22
CA GLU A 88 -27.99 -9.06 -0.52
C GLU A 88 -27.82 -9.12 -2.04
N ILE A 89 -26.61 -8.87 -2.56
CA ILE A 89 -26.31 -8.95 -3.99
C ILE A 89 -26.42 -10.39 -4.51
N GLN A 90 -25.91 -11.38 -3.76
CA GLN A 90 -25.96 -12.80 -4.14
C GLN A 90 -27.37 -13.38 -4.11
N ALA A 91 -28.29 -12.77 -3.37
CA ALA A 91 -29.69 -13.17 -3.30
C ALA A 91 -30.53 -12.65 -4.49
N ARG A 92 -29.95 -11.83 -5.38
CA ARG A 92 -30.60 -11.32 -6.61
C ARG A 92 -30.23 -12.16 -7.82
#